data_AF-D3Z5F0-F1
#
_entry.id   AF-D3Z5F0-F1
#
_cell.length_a   1.000
_cell.length_b   1.000
_cell.length_c   1.000
_cell.angle_alpha   90.00
_cell.angle_beta   90.00
_cell.angle_gamma   90.00
#
_symmetry.space_group_name_H-M   'P 1'
#
loop_
_entity.id
_entity.type
_entity.pdbx_description
1 polymer ?
#
loop_
_entity_poly.entity_id
_entity_poly.type
_entity_poly.pdbx_seq_one_letter_code
_entity_poly.pdbx_strand_id
1 'polypeptide(L)' 'MPVMKQLGPAQPKKRLDRGALSISAPLGDFRHTLHVGRGGDAFGDTSFLSRHGGGPPPEPGAPPVVAPHSVAPPAAPQP' A
#
# COMPACT_ATOMS: atom_id res chain seq x y z
N MET A 1 37.18 -25.42 -47.09
CA MET A 1 36.67 -26.01 -45.85
C MET A 1 36.04 -24.90 -45.01
N PRO A 2 34.72 -24.85 -44.78
CA PRO A 2 34.13 -23.77 -43.99
C PRO A 2 34.34 -24.02 -42.50
N VAL A 3 34.81 -22.99 -41.78
CA VAL A 3 34.98 -23.04 -40.31
C VAL A 3 33.63 -22.86 -39.62
N MET A 4 33.26 -23.84 -38.81
CA MET A 4 32.04 -23.86 -38.03
C MET A 4 32.25 -22.91 -36.85
N LYS A 5 31.46 -21.83 -36.76
CA LYS A 5 31.44 -20.94 -35.59
C LYS A 5 30.73 -21.68 -34.46
N GLN A 6 31.51 -22.29 -33.57
CA GLN A 6 31.03 -22.95 -32.37
C GLN A 6 30.36 -21.91 -31.45
N LEU A 7 29.03 -21.89 -31.43
CA LEU A 7 28.26 -21.16 -30.43
C LEU A 7 28.46 -21.86 -29.09
N GLY A 8 29.20 -21.22 -28.19
CA GLY A 8 29.41 -21.71 -26.83
C GLY A 8 28.08 -21.88 -26.09
N PRO A 9 28.04 -22.74 -25.04
CA PRO A 9 26.80 -23.08 -24.36
C PRO A 9 26.14 -21.83 -23.77
N ALA A 10 24.91 -21.56 -24.23
CA ALA A 10 24.04 -20.56 -23.66
C ALA A 10 23.81 -20.91 -22.18
N GLN A 11 24.37 -20.11 -21.28
CA GLN A 11 24.16 -20.27 -19.85
C GLN A 11 22.68 -20.00 -19.56
N PRO A 12 21.88 -20.97 -19.08
CA PRO A 12 20.54 -20.69 -18.62
C PRO A 12 20.67 -19.78 -17.39
N LYS A 13 20.22 -18.52 -17.52
CA LYS A 13 20.12 -17.58 -16.40
C LYS A 13 19.17 -18.20 -15.39
N LYS A 14 19.72 -18.92 -14.40
CA LYS A 14 18.96 -19.56 -13.32
C LYS A 14 18.06 -18.50 -12.70
N ARG A 15 16.76 -18.63 -12.95
CA ARG A 15 15.72 -17.80 -12.35
C ARG A 15 15.95 -17.89 -10.85
N LEU A 16 16.23 -16.75 -10.20
CA LEU A 16 16.43 -16.67 -8.76
C LEU A 16 15.23 -17.40 -8.12
N ASP A 17 15.49 -18.50 -7.42
CA ASP A 17 14.46 -19.20 -6.66
C ASP A 17 13.98 -18.22 -5.60
N ARG A 18 12.86 -17.56 -5.91
CA ARG A 18 12.18 -16.66 -4.99
C ARG A 18 11.55 -17.60 -3.96
N GLY A 19 12.36 -18.03 -2.99
CA GLY A 19 11.99 -19.06 -2.04
C GLY A 19 10.72 -18.71 -1.27
N ALA A 20 10.19 -19.69 -0.53
CA ALA A 20 8.89 -19.66 0.15
C ALA A 20 8.61 -18.47 1.10
N LEU A 21 9.63 -17.65 1.41
CA LEU A 21 9.50 -16.41 2.21
C LEU A 21 9.24 -15.15 1.37
N SER A 22 9.12 -15.31 0.05
CA SER A 22 8.86 -14.20 -0.85
C SER A 22 7.38 -13.86 -0.83
N ILE A 23 7.06 -12.57 -0.87
CA ILE A 23 5.66 -12.13 -1.02
C ILE A 23 5.07 -12.71 -2.31
N SER A 24 3.85 -13.24 -2.21
CA SER A 24 3.12 -13.80 -3.37
C SER A 24 2.71 -12.68 -4.33
N ALA A 25 2.30 -13.07 -5.54
CA ALA A 25 1.64 -12.14 -6.45
C ALA A 25 0.33 -11.61 -5.82
N PRO A 26 -0.09 -10.38 -6.16
CA PRO A 26 -1.36 -9.82 -5.68
C PRO A 26 -2.55 -10.67 -6.14
N LEU A 27 -3.57 -10.82 -5.28
CA LEU A 27 -4.72 -11.72 -5.49
C LEU A 27 -5.85 -11.08 -6.31
N GLY A 28 -5.70 -9.83 -6.74
CA GLY A 28 -6.71 -9.10 -7.49
C GLY A 28 -7.83 -8.50 -6.63
N ASP A 29 -7.70 -8.56 -5.32
CA ASP A 29 -8.60 -8.00 -4.30
C ASP A 29 -8.34 -6.51 -4.03
N PHE A 30 -8.06 -5.74 -5.08
CA PHE A 30 -7.76 -4.31 -4.94
C PHE A 30 -8.99 -3.52 -4.47
N ARG A 31 -8.78 -2.69 -3.44
CA ARG A 31 -9.80 -1.82 -2.87
C ARG A 31 -9.38 -0.37 -3.07
N HIS A 32 -10.28 0.46 -3.59
CA HIS A 32 -10.07 1.90 -3.62
C HIS A 32 -10.28 2.45 -2.20
N THR A 33 -9.23 3.05 -1.65
CA THR A 33 -9.29 3.74 -0.36
C THR A 33 -9.49 5.23 -0.56
N LEU A 34 -8.75 5.82 -1.50
CA LEU A 34 -8.76 7.25 -1.76
C LEU A 34 -9.02 7.52 -3.24
N HIS A 35 -9.89 8.47 -3.53
CA HIS A 35 -10.02 9.10 -4.83
C HIS A 35 -9.33 10.46 -4.79
N VAL A 36 -8.46 10.72 -5.77
CA VAL A 36 -7.84 12.04 -5.96
C VAL A 36 -8.40 12.63 -7.26
N GLY A 37 -9.18 13.69 -7.13
CA GLY A 37 -9.82 14.41 -8.22
C GLY A 37 -8.85 15.31 -9.00
N ARG A 38 -9.28 15.71 -10.19
CA ARG A 38 -8.56 16.70 -11.00
C ARG A 38 -8.54 18.04 -10.27
N GLY A 39 -7.37 18.43 -9.75
CA GLY A 39 -7.21 19.62 -8.90
C GLY A 39 -6.61 19.32 -7.52
N GLY A 40 -6.39 18.05 -7.19
CA GLY A 40 -5.75 17.64 -5.94
C GLY A 40 -6.71 17.48 -4.75
N ASP A 41 -8.02 17.65 -4.97
CA ASP A 41 -9.03 17.29 -3.98
C ASP A 41 -9.04 15.77 -3.77
N ALA A 42 -9.12 15.33 -2.51
CA ALA A 42 -9.04 13.92 -2.17
C ALA A 42 -10.21 13.49 -1.28
N PHE A 43 -11.00 12.51 -1.71
CA PHE A 43 -12.15 11.98 -0.99
C PHE A 43 -12.11 10.45 -0.91
N GLY A 44 -12.58 9.87 0.19
CA GLY A 44 -12.66 8.41 0.35
C GLY A 44 -12.40 7.90 1.77
N ASP A 45 -12.24 6.59 1.89
CA ASP A 45 -11.90 5.88 3.12
C ASP A 45 -10.40 6.06 3.44
N THR A 46 -10.08 7.03 4.28
CA THR A 46 -8.72 7.25 4.80
C THR A 46 -8.45 6.47 6.08
N SER A 47 -9.25 5.43 6.38
CA SER A 47 -9.14 4.67 7.64
C SER A 47 -7.77 4.01 7.82
N PHE A 48 -7.06 3.75 6.71
CA PHE A 48 -5.68 3.27 6.72
C PHE A 48 -4.73 4.22 7.47
N LEU A 49 -4.91 5.55 7.38
CA LEU A 49 -4.08 6.53 8.08
C LEU A 49 -4.23 6.42 9.60
N SER A 50 -5.45 6.20 10.08
CA SER A 50 -5.73 6.00 11.51
C SER A 50 -5.14 4.68 12.02
N ARG A 51 -5.08 3.65 11.18
CA ARG A 51 -4.49 2.34 11.52
C ARG A 51 -2.95 2.34 11.50
N HIS A 52 -2.32 3.27 10.81
CA HIS A 52 -0.87 3.49 10.85
C HIS A 52 -0.43 4.43 11.99
N GLY A 53 -1.21 4.49 13.08
CA GLY A 53 -0.76 5.01 14.37
C GLY A 53 0.34 4.13 14.99
N GLY A 54 1.47 4.01 14.31
CA GLY A 54 2.74 3.57 14.87
C GLY A 54 3.37 4.68 15.71
N GLY A 55 2.58 5.27 16.62
CA GLY A 55 3.18 5.84 17.82
C GLY A 55 3.77 4.69 18.64
N PRO A 56 4.84 4.92 19.42
CA PRO A 56 5.27 3.92 20.40
C PRO A 56 4.06 3.43 21.20
N PRO A 57 4.02 2.14 21.60
CA PRO A 57 2.92 1.62 22.40
C PRO A 57 2.62 2.59 23.55
N PRO A 58 1.34 2.89 23.84
CA PRO A 58 1.03 3.79 24.94
C PRO A 58 1.67 3.21 26.20
N GLU A 59 2.62 3.95 26.76
CA GLU A 59 3.17 3.68 28.08
C GLU A 59 1.98 3.48 29.03
N PRO A 60 1.97 2.42 29.87
CA PRO A 60 0.88 2.14 30.78
C PRO A 60 0.78 3.26 31.83
N GLY A 61 0.02 4.31 31.51
CA GLY A 61 -0.17 5.47 32.39
C GLY A 61 -0.61 6.77 31.72
N ALA A 62 -0.58 6.91 30.39
CA ALA A 62 -1.05 8.14 29.74
C ALA A 62 -2.57 8.11 29.49
N PRO A 63 -3.33 9.17 29.84
CA PRO A 63 -4.75 9.25 29.50
C PRO A 63 -4.93 9.29 27.98
N PRO A 64 -6.04 8.73 27.44
CA PRO A 64 -6.25 8.69 26.00
C PRO A 64 -6.29 10.12 25.45
N VAL A 65 -5.35 10.46 24.57
CA VAL A 65 -5.48 11.61 23.68
C VAL A 65 -6.70 11.32 22.80
N VAL A 66 -7.79 11.98 23.17
CA VAL A 66 -8.98 12.11 22.33
C VAL A 66 -8.51 12.76 21.03
N ALA A 67 -8.44 11.98 19.96
CA ALA A 67 -8.32 12.52 18.62
C ALA A 67 -9.43 13.57 18.45
N PRO A 68 -9.15 14.76 17.88
CA PRO A 68 -10.19 15.75 17.69
C PRO A 68 -11.29 15.10 16.86
N HIS A 69 -12.45 14.94 17.49
CA HIS A 69 -13.66 14.50 16.83
C HIS A 69 -13.82 15.38 15.60
N SER A 70 -13.86 14.76 14.42
CA SER A 70 -14.30 15.41 13.21
C SER A 70 -15.72 15.90 13.50
N VAL A 71 -15.85 17.17 13.88
CA VAL A 71 -17.15 17.82 14.07
C VAL A 71 -17.81 17.74 12.70
N ALA A 72 -18.87 16.94 12.60
CA ALA A 72 -19.70 16.90 11.41
C ALA A 72 -20.11 18.34 11.07
N PRO A 73 -20.05 18.77 9.80
CA PRO A 73 -20.52 20.10 9.44
C PRO A 73 -21.99 20.23 9.84
N PRO A 74 -22.43 21.39 10.38
CA PRO A 74 -23.82 21.59 10.73
C PRO A 74 -24.67 21.38 9.47
N ALA A 75 -25.65 20.48 9.56
CA ALA A 75 -26.63 20.30 8.50
C ALA A 75 -27.35 21.64 8.27
N ALA A 76 -27.15 22.24 7.09
CA ALA A 76 -27.91 23.41 6.69
C ALA A 76 -29.40 23.04 6.69
N PRO A 77 -30.30 23.90 7.21
CA PRO A 77 -31.73 23.68 7.05
C PRO A 77 -32.08 23.76 5.57
N GLN A 78 -32.54 22.63 5.02
CA GLN A 78 -33.10 22.56 3.66
C GLN A 78 -34.42 23.35 3.65
N PRO A 79 -34.69 24.19 2.63
CA PRO A 79 -35.98 24.86 2.45
C PRO A 79 -37.10 23.89 2.04
#